data_AF-A0A225UGJ8-F1
#
_entry.id   AF-A0A225UGJ8-F1
#
_cell.length_a   1.000
_cell.length_b   1.000
_cell.length_c   1.000
_cell.angle_alpha   90.00
_cell.angle_beta   90.00
_cell.angle_gamma   90.00
#
_symmetry.space_group_name_H-M   'P 1'
#
loop_
_entity.id
_entity.type
_entity.pdbx_description
1 polymer ?
#
loop_
_entity_poly.entity_id
_entity_poly.type
_entity_poly.pdbx_seq_one_letter_code
_entity_poly.pdbx_strand_id
1 'polypeptide(L)'
;RGDVMDFPDLVMLVHSLIAPMLRPQDACYLLMSCSRLLKQDIRDRVATQALLHYYTKNGAHFGLKCPGDWHQLIPQSVQAARGRCACNWDSKNSIEIIPSELPLPRMFDARAHILEAVCLVYRGIEPHCFKVLQMFRGGGYFEAATMQPIVFSLTEGLEKEHAHDMTKAAPINVDDTKELERLLNIAEPGFGLEFFSSRNLRRSPAHILEAHWRGISVNQSTGVTTCQFCESYSHSALFHKVRGIPTEQNDGQLRAHCSAVYQPLKKFMMQHLKHVRYVRPPRGWNYEPNGEYELLDLIAGFTPAGVLCGVYVTDIGIPSSWVRSRLAAGYYEFPRADPV
;
A
#
# COMPACT_ATOMS: atom_id res chain seq x y z
N ARG A 1 -48.78 -20.79 -0.29
CA ARG A 1 -47.38 -20.88 -0.76
C ARG A 1 -46.69 -19.69 -0.15
N GLY A 2 -45.84 -19.89 0.85
CA GLY A 2 -45.08 -18.79 1.44
C GLY A 2 -44.06 -18.30 0.42
N ASP A 3 -43.98 -17.00 0.20
CA ASP A 3 -42.91 -16.42 -0.60
C ASP A 3 -41.58 -16.84 0.01
N VAL A 4 -40.77 -17.55 -0.77
CA VAL A 4 -39.38 -17.82 -0.42
C VAL A 4 -38.70 -16.45 -0.45
N MET A 5 -38.37 -15.92 0.72
CA MET A 5 -37.63 -14.67 0.83
C MET A 5 -36.32 -14.82 0.04
N ASP A 6 -36.12 -13.96 -0.95
CA ASP A 6 -34.91 -14.01 -1.76
C ASP A 6 -33.71 -13.59 -0.89
N PHE A 7 -32.53 -14.13 -1.19
CA PHE A 7 -31.33 -13.90 -0.40
C PHE A 7 -30.97 -12.41 -0.22
N PRO A 8 -31.13 -11.52 -1.23
CA PRO A 8 -30.94 -10.08 -1.04
C PRO A 8 -31.91 -9.47 -0.04
N ASP A 9 -33.18 -9.90 -0.02
CA ASP A 9 -34.18 -9.41 0.93
C ASP A 9 -33.82 -9.80 2.37
N LEU A 10 -33.33 -11.03 2.55
CA LEU A 10 -32.79 -11.48 3.83
C LEU A 10 -31.61 -10.58 4.26
N VAL A 11 -30.63 -10.36 3.38
CA VAL A 11 -29.49 -9.48 3.69
C VAL A 11 -29.97 -8.09 4.04
N MET A 12 -30.94 -7.52 3.33
CA MET A 12 -31.46 -6.20 3.67
C MET A 12 -32.06 -6.14 5.08
N LEU A 13 -32.84 -7.17 5.45
CA LEU A 13 -33.54 -7.24 6.73
C LEU A 13 -32.61 -7.53 7.92
N VAL A 14 -31.57 -8.34 7.73
CA VAL A 14 -30.71 -8.81 8.82
C VAL A 14 -29.23 -8.46 8.67
N HIS A 15 -28.87 -7.47 7.83
CA HIS A 15 -27.46 -7.05 7.63
C HIS A 15 -26.73 -6.73 8.94
N SER A 16 -27.41 -6.15 9.93
CA SER A 16 -26.83 -5.82 11.23
C SER A 16 -26.44 -7.05 12.05
N LEU A 17 -27.06 -8.20 11.79
CA LEU A 17 -26.74 -9.49 12.42
C LEU A 17 -25.73 -10.27 11.57
N ILE A 18 -25.87 -10.24 10.24
CA ILE A 18 -25.01 -10.99 9.33
C ILE A 18 -23.62 -10.37 9.22
N ALA A 19 -23.52 -9.04 9.01
CA ALA A 19 -22.24 -8.42 8.68
C ALA A 19 -21.13 -8.65 9.74
N PRO A 20 -21.42 -8.58 11.06
CA PRO A 20 -20.42 -8.89 12.09
C PRO A 20 -19.93 -10.34 12.08
N MET A 21 -20.69 -11.27 11.49
CA MET A 21 -20.33 -12.69 11.39
C MET A 21 -19.51 -13.02 10.14
N LEU A 22 -19.48 -12.12 9.14
CA LEU A 22 -18.75 -12.34 7.91
C LEU A 22 -17.26 -12.06 8.10
N ARG A 23 -16.41 -12.93 7.56
CA ARG A 23 -15.00 -12.56 7.36
C ARG A 23 -14.93 -11.49 6.27
N PRO A 24 -13.89 -10.63 6.28
CA PRO A 24 -13.79 -9.55 5.29
C PRO A 24 -13.87 -10.01 3.84
N GLN A 25 -13.29 -11.17 3.51
CA GLN A 25 -13.35 -11.75 2.16
C GLN A 25 -14.78 -12.19 1.81
N ASP A 26 -15.50 -12.80 2.75
CA ASP A 26 -16.88 -13.24 2.53
C ASP A 26 -17.82 -12.02 2.36
N ALA A 27 -17.59 -10.95 3.13
CA ALA A 27 -18.29 -9.67 2.96
C ALA A 27 -17.98 -9.04 1.60
N CYS A 28 -16.73 -9.09 1.14
CA CYS A 28 -16.35 -8.62 -0.19
C CYS A 28 -17.08 -9.40 -1.29
N TYR A 29 -17.09 -10.74 -1.22
CA TYR A 29 -17.80 -11.58 -2.19
C TYR A 29 -19.31 -11.35 -2.19
N LEU A 30 -19.91 -11.15 -1.01
CA LEU A 30 -21.31 -10.79 -0.86
C LEU A 30 -21.62 -9.47 -1.58
N LEU A 31 -20.82 -8.43 -1.32
CA LEU A 31 -20.99 -7.12 -1.95
C LEU A 31 -20.81 -7.16 -3.46
N MET A 32 -19.83 -7.91 -3.97
CA MET A 32 -19.65 -8.09 -5.40
C MET A 32 -20.85 -8.79 -6.04
N SER A 33 -21.38 -9.83 -5.39
CA SER A 33 -22.47 -10.67 -5.91
C SER A 33 -23.83 -9.97 -5.84
N CYS A 34 -24.06 -9.15 -4.81
CA CYS A 34 -25.35 -8.51 -4.53
C CYS A 34 -25.33 -6.98 -4.73
N SER A 35 -24.28 -6.42 -5.32
CA SER A 35 -24.08 -4.97 -5.47
C SER A 35 -25.31 -4.24 -6.02
N ARG A 36 -25.94 -4.79 -7.07
CA ARG A 36 -27.12 -4.20 -7.73
C ARG A 36 -28.44 -4.42 -6.99
N LEU A 37 -28.48 -5.38 -6.06
CA LEU A 37 -29.70 -5.81 -5.38
C LEU A 37 -29.84 -5.17 -3.99
N LEU A 38 -28.71 -4.81 -3.37
CA LEU A 38 -28.70 -4.11 -2.09
C LEU A 38 -28.79 -2.61 -2.28
N LYS A 39 -29.32 -1.90 -1.29
CA LYS A 39 -29.24 -0.43 -1.22
C LYS A 39 -27.83 0.01 -0.81
N GLN A 40 -27.43 1.22 -1.20
CA GLN A 40 -26.08 1.75 -0.94
C GLN A 40 -25.77 1.84 0.56
N ASP A 41 -26.72 2.26 1.39
CA ASP A 41 -26.56 2.34 2.84
C ASP A 41 -26.28 0.96 3.47
N ILE A 42 -26.88 -0.10 2.93
CA ILE A 42 -26.67 -1.47 3.37
C ILE A 42 -25.29 -1.96 2.92
N ARG A 43 -24.89 -1.66 1.67
CA ARG A 43 -23.55 -1.98 1.17
C ARG A 43 -22.46 -1.29 1.99
N ASP A 44 -22.63 0.00 2.27
CA ASP A 44 -21.72 0.79 3.09
C ASP A 44 -21.59 0.22 4.50
N ARG A 45 -22.71 -0.20 5.13
CA ARG A 45 -22.69 -0.83 6.46
C ARG A 45 -21.93 -2.15 6.45
N VAL A 46 -22.19 -3.03 5.49
CA VAL A 46 -21.49 -4.31 5.37
C VAL A 46 -20.00 -4.09 5.14
N ALA A 47 -19.64 -3.16 4.24
CA ALA A 47 -18.25 -2.82 3.96
C ALA A 47 -17.54 -2.23 5.19
N THR A 48 -18.18 -1.29 5.90
CA THR A 48 -17.64 -0.71 7.13
C THR A 48 -17.40 -1.77 8.20
N GLN A 49 -18.33 -2.70 8.43
CA GLN A 49 -18.15 -3.77 9.41
C GLN A 49 -16.94 -4.65 9.05
N ALA A 50 -16.77 -4.99 7.78
CA ALA A 50 -15.60 -5.74 7.31
C ALA A 50 -14.29 -4.95 7.45
N LEU A 51 -14.29 -3.64 7.21
CA LEU A 51 -13.11 -2.78 7.42
C LEU A 51 -12.75 -2.64 8.90
N LEU A 52 -13.75 -2.56 9.79
CA LEU A 52 -13.55 -2.56 11.24
C LEU A 52 -12.94 -3.88 11.75
N HIS A 53 -13.13 -4.99 11.04
CA HIS A 53 -12.42 -6.23 11.34
C HIS A 53 -10.90 -6.06 11.15
N TYR A 54 -10.45 -5.46 10.05
CA TYR A 54 -9.02 -5.18 9.84
C TYR A 54 -8.48 -4.13 10.81
N TYR A 55 -9.30 -3.15 11.18
CA TYR A 55 -8.97 -2.18 12.23
C TYR A 55 -8.61 -2.90 13.53
N THR A 56 -9.50 -3.75 14.02
CA THR A 56 -9.35 -4.43 15.32
C THR A 56 -8.31 -5.54 15.34
N LYS A 57 -8.19 -6.30 14.24
CA LYS A 57 -7.30 -7.47 14.19
C LYS A 57 -5.91 -7.15 13.69
N ASN A 58 -5.77 -6.15 12.83
CA ASN A 58 -4.52 -5.87 12.13
C ASN A 58 -3.99 -4.45 12.36
N GLY A 59 -4.74 -3.59 13.06
CA GLY A 59 -4.36 -2.20 13.31
C GLY A 59 -4.38 -1.33 12.05
N ALA A 60 -5.12 -1.74 11.01
CA ALA A 60 -5.28 -0.99 9.78
C ALA A 60 -6.34 0.11 9.98
N HIS A 61 -5.92 1.36 10.03
CA HIS A 61 -6.82 2.49 10.23
C HIS A 61 -7.19 3.12 8.88
N PHE A 62 -8.31 3.84 8.85
CA PHE A 62 -8.86 4.41 7.62
C PHE A 62 -9.42 5.81 7.88
N GLY A 63 -8.75 6.83 7.35
CA GLY A 63 -9.15 8.25 7.35
C GLY A 63 -8.98 8.98 8.70
N LEU A 64 -8.32 8.36 9.68
CA LEU A 64 -8.04 8.96 11.00
C LEU A 64 -6.78 9.83 11.04
N LYS A 65 -6.00 9.88 9.95
CA LYS A 65 -4.74 10.63 9.81
C LYS A 65 -3.69 10.29 10.88
N CYS A 66 -3.69 9.02 11.31
CA CYS A 66 -2.74 8.50 12.30
C CYS A 66 -1.61 7.69 11.62
N PRO A 67 -0.53 7.33 12.33
CA PRO A 67 0.56 6.55 11.72
C PRO A 67 0.14 5.22 11.07
N GLY A 68 -0.92 4.60 11.58
CA GLY A 68 -1.46 3.32 11.09
C GLY A 68 -2.56 3.47 10.05
N ASP A 69 -2.86 4.69 9.60
CA ASP A 69 -3.95 4.93 8.65
C ASP A 69 -3.49 4.75 7.21
N TRP A 70 -4.06 3.72 6.58
CA TRP A 70 -3.74 3.29 5.21
C TRP A 70 -4.42 4.18 4.16
N HIS A 71 -5.37 5.03 4.55
CA HIS A 71 -6.09 5.94 3.67
C HIS A 71 -5.52 7.37 3.73
N GLN A 72 -4.22 7.49 3.50
CA GLN A 72 -3.50 8.78 3.41
C GLN A 72 -2.56 8.80 2.21
N LEU A 73 -2.62 9.87 1.40
CA LEU A 73 -1.72 10.10 0.27
C LEU A 73 -0.35 10.66 0.70
N ILE A 74 -0.29 11.40 1.81
CA ILE A 74 0.97 11.85 2.41
C ILE A 74 0.87 11.54 3.90
N PRO A 75 1.47 10.43 4.36
CA PRO A 75 1.43 10.11 5.78
C PRO A 75 2.27 11.13 6.56
N GLN A 76 1.67 11.80 7.54
CA GLN A 76 2.38 12.72 8.45
C GLN A 76 3.35 11.97 9.38
N SER A 77 3.12 10.68 9.56
CA SER A 77 3.99 9.74 10.23
C SER A 77 3.66 8.36 9.70
N VAL A 78 4.65 7.48 9.62
CA VAL A 78 4.46 6.11 9.17
C VAL A 78 4.74 5.15 10.31
N GLN A 79 3.88 4.16 10.43
CA GLN A 79 4.02 3.08 11.37
C GLN A 79 4.89 2.00 10.72
N ALA A 80 6.14 2.34 10.40
CA ALA A 80 7.13 1.52 9.67
C ALA A 80 7.03 0.01 9.94
N ALA A 81 6.79 -0.39 11.18
CA ALA A 81 6.45 -1.76 11.51
C ALA A 81 5.64 -1.94 12.81
N ARG A 82 5.19 -0.88 13.50
CA ARG A 82 4.64 -1.06 14.87
C ARG A 82 3.37 -1.92 14.84
N GLY A 83 3.22 -2.80 15.83
CA GLY A 83 1.91 -3.35 16.20
C GLY A 83 0.95 -2.23 16.66
N ARG A 84 -0.28 -2.57 17.08
CA ARG A 84 -1.42 -1.67 17.43
C ARG A 84 -1.09 -0.17 17.56
N CYS A 85 -1.72 0.67 16.74
CA CYS A 85 -1.60 2.14 16.82
C CYS A 85 -2.08 2.63 18.20
N ALA A 86 -1.27 3.42 18.90
CA ALA A 86 -1.69 4.00 20.19
C ALA A 86 -2.85 5.01 20.08
N CYS A 87 -3.15 5.47 18.85
CA CYS A 87 -4.20 6.45 18.57
C CYS A 87 -5.62 5.96 18.90
N ASN A 88 -5.81 4.65 19.07
CA ASN A 88 -7.09 4.05 19.44
C ASN A 88 -7.07 3.47 20.86
N TRP A 89 -6.09 3.81 21.70
CA TRP A 89 -6.00 3.27 23.05
C TRP A 89 -6.48 4.28 24.09
N ASP A 90 -7.51 3.91 24.87
CA ASP A 90 -7.89 4.65 26.07
C ASP A 90 -7.01 4.21 27.23
N SER A 91 -6.03 5.05 27.60
CA SER A 91 -5.12 4.77 28.71
C SER A 91 -5.80 4.73 30.08
N LYS A 92 -6.95 5.41 30.26
CA LYS A 92 -7.66 5.44 31.55
C LYS A 92 -8.42 4.14 31.79
N ASN A 93 -9.10 3.65 30.76
CA ASN A 93 -9.92 2.44 30.85
C ASN A 93 -9.18 1.19 30.38
N SER A 94 -7.97 1.32 29.82
CA SER A 94 -7.19 0.23 29.23
C SER A 94 -7.98 -0.55 28.17
N ILE A 95 -8.70 0.17 27.31
CA ILE A 95 -9.52 -0.40 26.23
C ILE A 95 -9.13 0.19 24.88
N GLU A 96 -9.33 -0.62 23.83
CA GLU A 96 -9.20 -0.18 22.45
C GLU A 96 -10.52 0.47 21.99
N ILE A 97 -10.45 1.73 21.57
CA ILE A 97 -11.56 2.52 21.05
C ILE A 97 -11.76 2.16 19.58
N ILE A 98 -12.83 1.44 19.30
CA ILE A 98 -13.22 1.10 17.93
C ILE A 98 -14.26 2.14 17.48
N PRO A 99 -14.01 2.89 16.41
CA PRO A 99 -14.99 3.86 15.93
C PRO A 99 -16.22 3.10 15.39
N SER A 100 -17.42 3.62 15.70
CA SER A 100 -18.67 3.06 15.16
C SER A 100 -18.84 3.32 13.66
N GLU A 101 -18.08 4.28 13.11
CA GLU A 101 -18.12 4.72 11.72
C GLU A 101 -16.72 5.15 11.26
N LEU A 102 -16.40 4.89 9.99
CA LEU A 102 -15.12 5.27 9.39
C LEU A 102 -15.29 6.56 8.56
N PRO A 103 -14.37 7.54 8.66
CA PRO A 103 -14.37 8.76 7.86
C PRO A 103 -13.90 8.48 6.42
N LEU A 104 -14.65 7.65 5.72
CA LEU A 104 -14.40 7.20 4.36
C LEU A 104 -15.46 7.74 3.41
N PRO A 105 -15.09 8.01 2.13
CA PRO A 105 -16.05 8.41 1.11
C PRO A 105 -17.15 7.37 0.94
N ARG A 106 -18.32 7.82 0.50
CA ARG A 106 -19.54 7.02 0.36
C ARG A 106 -20.03 6.94 -1.08
N MET A 107 -19.68 7.89 -1.94
CA MET A 107 -20.11 7.88 -3.34
C MET A 107 -19.66 6.61 -4.09
N PHE A 108 -20.48 6.14 -5.02
CA PHE A 108 -20.18 5.04 -5.93
C PHE A 108 -19.55 3.81 -5.25
N ASP A 109 -20.13 3.36 -4.15
CA ASP A 109 -19.69 2.17 -3.41
C ASP A 109 -18.23 2.22 -2.94
N ALA A 110 -17.71 3.43 -2.69
CA ALA A 110 -16.31 3.62 -2.32
C ALA A 110 -15.84 2.73 -1.17
N ARG A 111 -16.68 2.48 -0.16
CA ARG A 111 -16.33 1.59 0.96
C ARG A 111 -16.19 0.14 0.55
N ALA A 112 -17.04 -0.34 -0.36
CA ALA A 112 -16.92 -1.68 -0.92
C ALA A 112 -15.66 -1.81 -1.77
N HIS A 113 -15.34 -0.79 -2.57
CA HIS A 113 -14.10 -0.75 -3.37
C HIS A 113 -12.84 -0.66 -2.50
N ILE A 114 -12.88 0.08 -1.38
CA ILE A 114 -11.80 0.08 -0.39
C ILE A 114 -11.66 -1.31 0.23
N LEU A 115 -12.75 -1.97 0.62
CA LEU A 115 -12.70 -3.34 1.14
C LEU A 115 -12.08 -4.32 0.14
N GLU A 116 -12.46 -4.23 -1.14
CA GLU A 116 -11.87 -5.04 -2.21
C GLU A 116 -10.36 -4.80 -2.32
N ALA A 117 -9.93 -3.54 -2.32
CA ALA A 117 -8.52 -3.17 -2.36
C ALA A 117 -7.75 -3.66 -1.12
N VAL A 118 -8.34 -3.58 0.08
CA VAL A 118 -7.73 -4.13 1.30
C VAL A 118 -7.60 -5.66 1.19
N CYS A 119 -8.63 -6.37 0.72
CA CYS A 119 -8.54 -7.81 0.49
C CYS A 119 -7.45 -8.15 -0.54
N LEU A 120 -7.27 -7.32 -1.57
CA LEU A 120 -6.17 -7.46 -2.53
C LEU A 120 -4.79 -7.27 -1.87
N VAL A 121 -4.64 -6.28 -0.99
CA VAL A 121 -3.42 -6.05 -0.20
C VAL A 121 -3.07 -7.30 0.59
N TYR A 122 -4.00 -7.84 1.37
CA TYR A 122 -3.76 -9.06 2.16
C TYR A 122 -3.45 -10.30 1.31
N ARG A 123 -3.94 -10.34 0.07
CA ARG A 123 -3.72 -11.48 -0.82
C ARG A 123 -2.28 -11.54 -1.38
N GLY A 124 -1.62 -10.41 -1.61
CA GLY A 124 -0.31 -10.44 -2.28
C GLY A 124 0.62 -9.26 -2.11
N ILE A 125 0.24 -8.22 -1.35
CA ILE A 125 1.12 -7.09 -1.02
C ILE A 125 1.61 -7.23 0.43
N GLU A 126 0.68 -7.44 1.38
CA GLU A 126 0.97 -7.57 2.82
C GLU A 126 2.07 -8.59 3.16
N PRO A 127 2.20 -9.74 2.47
CA PRO A 127 3.29 -10.69 2.76
C PRO A 127 4.70 -10.10 2.65
N HIS A 128 4.85 -8.95 1.98
CA HIS A 128 6.09 -8.21 1.82
C HIS A 128 6.19 -6.97 2.72
N CYS A 129 5.11 -6.62 3.43
CA CYS A 129 5.02 -5.47 4.32
C CYS A 129 5.50 -5.77 5.74
N PHE A 130 5.77 -4.71 6.50
CA PHE A 130 6.16 -4.75 7.92
C PHE A 130 7.41 -5.59 8.22
N LYS A 131 8.20 -5.88 7.19
CA LYS A 131 9.47 -6.59 7.23
C LYS A 131 10.60 -5.64 6.87
N VAL A 132 11.74 -5.82 7.52
CA VAL A 132 12.94 -5.02 7.33
C VAL A 132 13.63 -5.46 6.05
N LEU A 133 13.63 -4.57 5.07
CA LEU A 133 14.38 -4.65 3.82
C LEU A 133 15.81 -4.20 4.05
N GLN A 134 16.74 -4.87 3.37
CA GLN A 134 18.12 -4.42 3.28
C GLN A 134 18.26 -3.52 2.07
N MET A 135 18.47 -2.22 2.31
CA MET A 135 18.70 -1.24 1.26
C MET A 135 20.14 -0.75 1.29
N PHE A 136 20.61 -0.32 0.12
CA PHE A 136 21.90 0.34 -0.06
C PHE A 136 21.67 1.60 -0.87
N ARG A 137 22.13 2.72 -0.33
CA ARG A 137 22.41 3.94 -1.08
C ARG A 137 23.88 3.87 -1.54
N GLY A 138 24.18 4.39 -2.73
CA GLY A 138 25.53 4.31 -3.30
C GLY A 138 26.63 4.67 -2.28
N GLY A 139 27.76 3.96 -2.32
CA GLY A 139 28.85 4.12 -1.34
C GLY A 139 28.89 3.11 -0.19
N GLY A 140 27.90 2.19 -0.10
CA GLY A 140 27.97 1.04 0.81
C GLY A 140 27.32 1.20 2.17
N TYR A 141 26.60 2.29 2.37
CA TYR A 141 25.80 2.46 3.58
C TYR A 141 24.58 1.55 3.52
N PHE A 142 24.55 0.59 4.43
CA PHE A 142 23.37 -0.20 4.73
C PHE A 142 22.30 0.70 5.33
N GLU A 143 21.09 0.61 4.80
CA GLU A 143 19.93 1.32 5.26
C GLU A 143 18.80 0.31 5.48
N ALA A 144 18.21 0.33 6.67
CA ALA A 144 17.03 -0.47 6.96
C ALA A 144 15.80 0.28 6.45
N ALA A 145 14.97 -0.39 5.67
CA ALA A 145 13.68 0.14 5.24
C ALA A 145 12.57 -0.89 5.46
N THR A 146 11.33 -0.49 5.28
CA THR A 146 10.14 -1.33 5.41
C THR A 146 9.10 -0.90 4.39
N MET A 147 8.14 -1.79 4.11
CA MET A 147 6.97 -1.49 3.29
C MET A 147 5.73 -1.34 4.16
N GLN A 148 5.03 -0.22 4.03
CA GLN A 148 3.74 0.03 4.68
C GLN A 148 2.63 0.10 3.63
N PRO A 149 1.53 -0.67 3.77
CA PRO A 149 0.42 -0.61 2.84
C PRO A 149 -0.24 0.78 2.76
N ILE A 150 -0.75 1.09 1.57
CA ILE A 150 -1.65 2.23 1.31
C ILE A 150 -2.86 1.73 0.51
N VAL A 151 -4.04 2.21 0.90
CA VAL A 151 -5.30 2.06 0.19
C VAL A 151 -6.06 3.40 0.25
N PHE A 152 -6.09 4.14 -0.86
CA PHE A 152 -6.71 5.47 -0.92
C PHE A 152 -7.75 5.55 -2.05
N SER A 153 -8.99 5.90 -1.72
CA SER A 153 -10.06 6.01 -2.71
C SER A 153 -10.07 7.39 -3.37
N LEU A 154 -9.96 7.43 -4.69
CA LEU A 154 -10.11 8.69 -5.44
C LEU A 154 -11.52 9.28 -5.38
N THR A 155 -12.50 8.51 -4.89
CA THR A 155 -13.82 9.05 -4.56
C THR A 155 -13.71 10.18 -3.54
N GLU A 156 -12.70 10.21 -2.67
CA GLU A 156 -12.49 11.37 -1.78
C GLU A 156 -12.24 12.66 -2.58
N GLY A 157 -11.43 12.59 -3.64
CA GLY A 157 -11.23 13.73 -4.55
C GLY A 157 -12.51 14.10 -5.30
N LEU A 158 -13.30 13.10 -5.70
CA LEU A 158 -14.56 13.31 -6.42
C LEU A 158 -15.64 13.97 -5.54
N GLU A 159 -15.77 13.53 -4.29
CA GLU A 159 -16.66 14.14 -3.29
C GLU A 159 -16.26 15.59 -3.00
N LYS A 160 -14.97 15.89 -2.92
CA LYS A 160 -14.46 17.27 -2.77
C LYS A 160 -14.79 18.13 -3.99
N GLU A 161 -14.65 17.60 -5.20
CA GLU A 161 -14.97 18.31 -6.44
C GLU A 161 -16.46 18.65 -6.54
N HIS A 162 -17.31 17.69 -6.19
CA HIS A 162 -18.76 17.78 -6.33
C HIS A 162 -19.48 18.16 -5.03
N ALA A 163 -18.78 18.73 -4.06
CA ALA A 163 -19.31 19.11 -2.74
C ALA A 163 -20.63 19.93 -2.81
N HIS A 164 -20.84 20.68 -3.89
CA HIS A 164 -22.03 21.51 -4.12
C HIS A 164 -23.10 20.88 -5.04
N ASP A 165 -22.79 19.83 -5.79
CA ASP A 165 -23.73 19.17 -6.70
C ASP A 165 -23.29 17.73 -7.05
N MET A 166 -23.72 16.79 -6.21
CA MET A 166 -23.40 15.36 -6.35
C MET A 166 -24.07 14.68 -7.56
N THR A 167 -25.10 15.31 -8.15
CA THR A 167 -25.86 14.70 -9.26
C THR A 167 -25.09 14.69 -10.58
N LYS A 168 -24.02 15.49 -10.68
CA LYS A 168 -23.15 15.58 -11.86
C LYS A 168 -21.98 14.61 -11.85
N ALA A 169 -21.75 13.91 -10.75
CA ALA A 169 -20.60 13.03 -10.64
C ALA A 169 -20.79 11.79 -11.52
N ALA A 170 -19.74 11.40 -12.22
CA ALA A 170 -19.67 10.15 -12.96
C ALA A 170 -18.72 9.17 -12.23
N PRO A 171 -18.87 7.85 -12.44
CA PRO A 171 -17.88 6.88 -11.98
C PRO A 171 -16.50 7.18 -12.56
N ILE A 172 -15.46 6.96 -11.76
CA ILE A 172 -14.06 7.26 -12.12
C ILE A 172 -13.60 6.40 -13.29
N ASN A 173 -13.09 7.03 -14.36
CA ASN A 173 -12.48 6.30 -15.47
C ASN A 173 -10.99 6.06 -15.21
N VAL A 174 -10.64 4.83 -14.78
CA VAL A 174 -9.25 4.46 -14.48
C VAL A 174 -8.33 4.46 -15.71
N ASP A 175 -8.87 4.47 -16.93
CA ASP A 175 -8.05 4.60 -18.14
C ASP A 175 -7.71 6.06 -18.50
N ASP A 176 -8.42 7.04 -17.92
CA ASP A 176 -8.12 8.45 -18.09
C ASP A 176 -7.10 8.92 -17.05
N THR A 177 -5.82 8.92 -17.42
CA THR A 177 -4.74 9.36 -16.52
C THR A 177 -4.86 10.83 -16.10
N LYS A 178 -5.52 11.69 -16.90
CA LYS A 178 -5.73 13.10 -16.53
C LYS A 178 -6.80 13.22 -15.45
N GLU A 179 -7.84 12.41 -15.51
CA GLU A 179 -8.83 12.32 -14.44
C GLU A 179 -8.18 11.84 -13.13
N LEU A 180 -7.38 10.78 -13.19
CA LEU A 180 -6.65 10.26 -12.02
C LEU A 180 -5.70 11.29 -11.41
N GLU A 181 -4.92 11.98 -12.26
CA GLU A 181 -4.03 13.07 -11.83
C GLU A 181 -4.81 14.19 -11.15
N ARG A 182 -5.93 14.62 -11.74
CA ARG A 182 -6.78 15.69 -11.22
C ARG A 182 -7.38 15.31 -9.86
N LEU A 183 -7.98 14.13 -9.73
CA LEU A 183 -8.61 13.69 -8.48
C LEU A 183 -7.59 13.52 -7.35
N LEU A 184 -6.39 13.00 -7.66
CA LEU A 184 -5.28 12.97 -6.70
C LEU A 184 -4.89 14.37 -6.24
N ASN A 185 -4.76 15.33 -7.16
CA ASN A 185 -4.40 16.72 -6.83
C ASN A 185 -5.49 17.45 -6.03
N ILE A 186 -6.76 17.11 -6.23
CA ILE A 186 -7.87 17.62 -5.42
C ILE A 186 -7.81 17.04 -4.01
N ALA A 187 -7.49 15.75 -3.89
CA ALA A 187 -7.35 15.11 -2.60
C ALA A 187 -6.14 15.64 -1.82
N GLU A 188 -4.99 15.77 -2.49
CA GLU A 188 -3.72 16.24 -1.95
C GLU A 188 -2.94 17.06 -3.02
N PRO A 189 -2.79 18.38 -2.84
CA PRO A 189 -2.18 19.25 -3.85
C PRO A 189 -0.79 18.81 -4.33
N GLY A 190 -0.66 18.66 -5.64
CA GLY A 190 0.60 18.30 -6.30
C GLY A 190 0.91 16.80 -6.31
N PHE A 191 0.15 15.98 -5.58
CA PHE A 191 0.37 14.53 -5.52
C PHE A 191 0.18 13.86 -6.88
N GLY A 192 -0.93 14.17 -7.56
CA GLY A 192 -1.24 13.62 -8.87
C GLY A 192 -0.18 13.98 -9.92
N LEU A 193 0.28 15.24 -9.91
CA LEU A 193 1.32 15.71 -10.83
C LEU A 193 2.61 14.89 -10.66
N GLU A 194 3.01 14.63 -9.42
CA GLU A 194 4.21 13.82 -9.15
C GLU A 194 4.00 12.35 -9.53
N PHE A 195 2.84 11.78 -9.20
CA PHE A 195 2.52 10.38 -9.49
C PHE A 195 2.63 10.08 -11.00
N PHE A 196 2.13 10.98 -11.85
CA PHE A 196 2.18 10.82 -13.31
C PHE A 196 3.40 11.47 -13.97
N SER A 197 4.30 12.08 -13.19
CA SER A 197 5.50 12.74 -13.69
C SER A 197 6.44 11.80 -14.44
N SER A 198 6.80 12.17 -15.67
CA SER A 198 7.83 11.47 -16.44
C SER A 198 9.26 11.79 -15.96
N ARG A 199 9.43 12.80 -15.10
CA ARG A 199 10.76 13.20 -14.60
C ARG A 199 11.42 12.10 -13.80
N ASN A 200 10.63 11.36 -13.00
CA ASN A 200 11.16 10.26 -12.20
C ASN A 200 11.74 9.16 -13.08
N LEU A 201 11.07 8.79 -14.17
CA LEU A 201 11.54 7.76 -15.10
C LEU A 201 12.91 8.07 -15.74
N ARG A 202 13.25 9.36 -15.91
CA ARG A 202 14.51 9.80 -16.54
C ARG A 202 15.69 9.91 -15.58
N ARG A 203 15.44 9.95 -14.27
CA ARG A 203 16.49 10.07 -13.24
C ARG A 203 17.16 8.72 -13.00
N SER A 204 18.44 8.74 -12.62
CA SER A 204 19.11 7.54 -12.10
C SER A 204 18.44 7.07 -10.81
N PRO A 205 18.34 5.75 -10.56
CA PRO A 205 17.81 5.23 -9.29
C PRO A 205 18.60 5.75 -8.09
N ALA A 206 17.93 6.08 -6.98
CA ALA A 206 18.55 6.59 -5.77
C ALA A 206 19.13 5.47 -4.88
N HIS A 207 18.55 4.28 -4.95
CA HIS A 207 18.93 3.12 -4.15
C HIS A 207 18.58 1.81 -4.86
N ILE A 208 19.04 0.68 -4.31
CA ILE A 208 18.91 -0.63 -4.97
C ILE A 208 17.46 -1.07 -5.21
N LEU A 209 16.53 -0.78 -4.29
CA LEU A 209 15.14 -1.18 -4.43
C LEU A 209 14.51 -0.54 -5.68
N GLU A 210 14.72 0.75 -5.90
CA GLU A 210 14.24 1.43 -7.09
C GLU A 210 14.92 0.92 -8.36
N ALA A 211 16.22 0.61 -8.29
CA ALA A 211 16.95 0.05 -9.42
C ALA A 211 16.39 -1.33 -9.81
N HIS A 212 16.11 -2.20 -8.84
CA HIS A 212 15.40 -3.46 -9.07
C HIS A 212 14.00 -3.21 -9.61
N TRP A 213 13.21 -2.35 -8.98
CA TRP A 213 11.83 -2.10 -9.40
C TRP A 213 11.76 -1.66 -10.86
N ARG A 214 12.62 -0.73 -11.27
CA ARG A 214 12.71 -0.26 -12.67
C ARG A 214 13.25 -1.33 -13.61
N GLY A 215 14.21 -2.12 -13.16
CA GLY A 215 14.83 -3.19 -13.95
C GLY A 215 13.98 -4.46 -14.09
N ILE A 216 12.95 -4.65 -13.26
CA ILE A 216 12.09 -5.83 -13.34
C ILE A 216 11.13 -5.72 -14.53
N SER A 217 11.14 -6.73 -15.38
CA SER A 217 10.15 -6.92 -16.44
C SER A 217 9.25 -8.09 -16.08
N VAL A 218 7.94 -7.91 -16.23
CA VAL A 218 6.93 -8.95 -15.98
C VAL A 218 6.27 -9.29 -17.31
N ASN A 219 6.43 -10.52 -17.77
CA ASN A 219 5.67 -11.01 -18.91
C ASN A 219 4.26 -11.37 -18.43
N GLN A 220 3.24 -10.64 -18.89
CA GLN A 220 1.86 -10.85 -18.45
C GLN A 220 1.24 -12.17 -18.93
N SER A 221 1.70 -12.74 -20.06
CA SER A 221 1.13 -13.99 -20.58
C SER A 221 1.74 -15.22 -19.91
N THR A 222 3.02 -15.20 -19.59
CA THR A 222 3.72 -16.35 -18.96
C THR A 222 3.88 -16.21 -17.45
N GLY A 223 3.72 -14.99 -16.92
CA GLY A 223 3.99 -14.68 -15.52
C GLY A 223 5.48 -14.74 -15.14
N VAL A 224 6.39 -14.87 -16.11
CA VAL A 224 7.84 -14.89 -15.88
C VAL A 224 8.33 -13.48 -15.58
N THR A 225 9.21 -13.37 -14.58
CA THR A 225 9.86 -12.12 -14.19
C THR A 225 11.35 -12.17 -14.43
N THR A 226 11.90 -11.15 -15.06
CA THR A 226 13.36 -10.94 -15.19
C THR A 226 13.74 -9.62 -14.53
N CYS A 227 15.03 -9.42 -14.22
CA CYS A 227 15.50 -8.15 -13.67
C CYS A 227 16.84 -7.77 -14.31
N GLN A 228 16.80 -6.76 -15.17
CA GLN A 228 17.99 -6.25 -15.87
C GLN A 228 19.06 -5.74 -14.88
N PHE A 229 18.64 -5.18 -13.75
CA PHE A 229 19.56 -4.74 -12.71
C PHE A 229 20.32 -5.91 -12.08
N CYS A 230 19.65 -7.05 -11.81
CA CYS A 230 20.33 -8.26 -11.38
C CYS A 230 21.33 -8.74 -12.45
N GLU A 231 20.96 -8.73 -13.72
CA GLU A 231 21.83 -9.20 -14.82
C GLU A 231 23.10 -8.36 -15.03
N SER A 232 23.06 -7.07 -14.71
CA SER A 232 24.14 -6.11 -14.98
C SER A 232 24.68 -5.41 -13.73
N TYR A 233 24.45 -6.02 -12.56
CA TYR A 233 24.65 -5.39 -11.25
C TYR A 233 26.08 -4.86 -11.03
N SER A 234 27.10 -5.59 -11.49
CA SER A 234 28.51 -5.23 -11.36
C SER A 234 28.90 -3.90 -12.02
N HIS A 235 28.07 -3.37 -12.92
CA HIS A 235 28.29 -2.13 -13.65
C HIS A 235 27.57 -0.92 -13.00
N SER A 236 26.80 -1.13 -11.93
CA SER A 236 26.05 -0.06 -11.28
C SER A 236 26.85 0.66 -10.20
N ALA A 237 26.73 1.99 -10.13
CA ALA A 237 27.23 2.77 -9.01
C ALA A 237 26.52 2.47 -7.67
N LEU A 238 25.37 1.79 -7.71
CA LEU A 238 24.65 1.31 -6.54
C LEU A 238 25.17 -0.04 -6.04
N PHE A 239 26.11 -0.67 -6.77
CA PHE A 239 26.76 -1.87 -6.28
C PHE A 239 27.77 -1.54 -5.20
N HIS A 240 27.55 -2.08 -4.01
CA HIS A 240 28.56 -2.12 -2.98
C HIS A 240 29.25 -3.49 -2.91
N LYS A 241 30.55 -3.51 -3.20
CA LYS A 241 31.40 -4.67 -2.96
C LYS A 241 31.80 -4.72 -1.49
N VAL A 242 31.31 -5.71 -0.77
CA VAL A 242 31.73 -5.94 0.62
C VAL A 242 33.13 -6.54 0.63
N ARG A 243 34.03 -5.92 1.41
CA ARG A 243 35.39 -6.42 1.57
C ARG A 243 35.37 -7.82 2.20
N GLY A 244 36.20 -8.71 1.69
CA GLY A 244 36.32 -10.09 2.19
C GLY A 244 35.25 -11.06 1.69
N ILE A 245 34.26 -10.60 0.91
CA ILE A 245 33.24 -11.48 0.32
C ILE A 245 33.50 -11.64 -1.18
N PRO A 246 33.52 -12.88 -1.71
CA PRO A 246 33.58 -13.11 -3.15
C PRO A 246 32.44 -12.41 -3.89
N THR A 247 32.74 -11.81 -5.04
CA THR A 247 31.77 -11.04 -5.85
C THR A 247 30.52 -11.89 -6.19
N GLU A 248 30.72 -13.17 -6.52
CA GLU A 248 29.63 -14.11 -6.84
C GLU A 248 28.69 -14.35 -5.66
N GLN A 249 29.23 -14.45 -4.44
CA GLN A 249 28.43 -14.63 -3.23
C GLN A 249 27.61 -13.37 -2.92
N ASN A 250 28.23 -12.20 -3.03
CA ASN A 250 27.55 -10.91 -2.84
C ASN A 250 26.42 -10.72 -3.89
N ASP A 251 26.68 -11.07 -5.16
CA ASP A 251 25.67 -11.05 -6.22
C ASP A 251 24.50 -12.00 -5.94
N GLY A 252 24.78 -13.24 -5.53
CA GLY A 252 23.75 -14.22 -5.17
C GLY A 252 22.85 -13.74 -4.01
N GLN A 253 23.45 -13.10 -3.01
CA GLN A 253 22.74 -12.52 -1.86
C GLN A 253 21.77 -11.41 -2.27
N LEU A 254 22.20 -10.49 -3.13
CA LEU A 254 21.35 -9.40 -3.61
C LEU A 254 20.22 -9.87 -4.54
N ARG A 255 20.49 -10.88 -5.38
CA ARG A 255 19.45 -11.54 -6.19
C ARG A 255 18.41 -12.26 -5.35
N ALA A 256 18.80 -12.82 -4.21
CA ALA A 256 17.87 -13.52 -3.32
C ALA A 256 16.76 -12.58 -2.83
N HIS A 257 17.11 -11.35 -2.45
CA HIS A 257 16.10 -10.37 -2.02
C HIS A 257 15.19 -9.92 -3.16
N CYS A 258 15.75 -9.70 -4.36
CA CYS A 258 14.95 -9.35 -5.54
C CYS A 258 13.94 -10.44 -5.93
N SER A 259 14.37 -11.70 -5.97
CA SER A 259 13.53 -12.84 -6.33
C SER A 259 12.48 -13.17 -5.26
N ALA A 260 12.79 -12.93 -3.98
CA ALA A 260 11.88 -13.23 -2.88
C ALA A 260 10.86 -12.11 -2.59
N VAL A 261 11.18 -10.85 -2.90
CA VAL A 261 10.35 -9.68 -2.53
C VAL A 261 9.94 -8.87 -3.75
N TYR A 262 10.89 -8.30 -4.48
CA TYR A 262 10.58 -7.28 -5.49
C TYR A 262 9.89 -7.85 -6.73
N GLN A 263 10.35 -8.99 -7.25
CA GLN A 263 9.75 -9.64 -8.42
C GLN A 263 8.32 -10.13 -8.16
N PRO A 264 8.04 -10.90 -7.08
CA PRO A 264 6.68 -11.32 -6.75
C PRO A 264 5.73 -10.14 -6.53
N LEU A 265 6.17 -9.12 -5.79
CA LEU A 265 5.36 -7.92 -5.54
C LEU A 265 5.02 -7.19 -6.83
N LYS A 266 6.00 -6.91 -7.69
CA LYS A 266 5.75 -6.23 -8.98
C LYS A 266 4.84 -7.04 -9.88
N LYS A 267 5.04 -8.36 -9.96
CA LYS A 267 4.18 -9.26 -10.73
C LYS A 267 2.73 -9.18 -10.24
N PHE A 268 2.51 -9.30 -8.93
CA PHE A 268 1.18 -9.25 -8.34
C PHE A 268 0.50 -7.91 -8.60
N MET A 269 1.21 -6.80 -8.37
CA MET A 269 0.67 -5.46 -8.62
C MET A 269 0.33 -5.24 -10.10
N MET A 270 1.20 -5.64 -11.03
CA MET A 270 0.93 -5.51 -12.47
C MET A 270 -0.20 -6.41 -12.98
N GLN A 271 -0.53 -7.49 -12.27
CA GLN A 271 -1.65 -8.37 -12.61
C GLN A 271 -3.00 -7.80 -12.18
N HIS A 272 -3.04 -7.00 -11.10
CA HIS A 272 -4.28 -6.56 -10.47
C HIS A 272 -4.53 -5.05 -10.52
N LEU A 273 -3.51 -4.26 -10.81
CA LEU A 273 -3.57 -2.81 -10.79
C LEU A 273 -3.19 -2.22 -12.15
N LYS A 274 -3.81 -1.09 -12.50
CA LYS A 274 -3.44 -0.23 -13.62
C LYS A 274 -2.46 0.85 -13.19
N HIS A 275 -1.68 1.36 -14.14
CA HIS A 275 -0.76 2.49 -13.95
C HIS A 275 0.19 2.32 -12.76
N VAL A 276 0.72 1.11 -12.55
CA VAL A 276 1.67 0.81 -11.46
C VAL A 276 2.95 1.62 -11.65
N ARG A 277 3.31 2.43 -10.65
CA ARG A 277 4.44 3.36 -10.69
C ARG A 277 5.28 3.31 -9.42
N TYR A 278 6.53 3.73 -9.60
CA TYR A 278 7.45 4.10 -8.52
C TYR A 278 7.53 5.62 -8.48
N VAL A 279 7.23 6.22 -7.34
CA VAL A 279 7.15 7.66 -7.16
C VAL A 279 8.07 8.04 -6.02
N ARG A 280 8.97 9.00 -6.28
CA ARG A 280 9.73 9.65 -5.20
C ARG A 280 8.97 10.89 -4.78
N PRO A 281 8.68 11.09 -3.49
CA PRO A 281 8.05 12.31 -3.04
C PRO A 281 8.96 13.51 -3.32
N PRO A 282 8.42 14.67 -3.73
CA PRO A 282 9.20 15.89 -3.81
C PRO A 282 9.70 16.32 -2.43
N ARG A 283 10.78 17.12 -2.43
CA ARG A 283 11.29 17.73 -1.19
C ARG A 283 10.16 18.52 -0.51
N GLY A 284 9.90 18.26 0.76
CA GLY A 284 8.87 18.94 1.54
C GLY A 284 7.70 18.06 1.98
N TRP A 285 7.46 16.91 1.34
CA TRP A 285 6.43 15.96 1.79
C TRP A 285 6.75 15.30 3.15
N ASN A 286 8.04 15.27 3.53
CA ASN A 286 8.55 14.70 4.79
C ASN A 286 9.31 15.75 5.62
N TYR A 287 8.89 17.01 5.59
CA TYR A 287 9.68 18.06 6.25
C TYR A 287 9.44 18.07 7.76
N GLU A 288 10.30 17.37 8.51
CA GLU A 288 10.66 17.83 9.85
C GLU A 288 11.71 18.96 9.70
N PRO A 289 11.51 20.15 10.29
CA PRO A 289 12.40 21.31 10.13
C PRO A 289 13.88 21.07 10.47
N ASN A 290 14.20 19.99 11.19
CA ASN A 290 15.53 19.68 11.68
C ASN A 290 15.98 18.22 11.38
N GLY A 291 15.27 17.48 10.53
CA GLY A 291 15.52 16.05 10.26
C GLY A 291 16.42 15.78 9.05
N GLU A 292 17.12 14.64 9.07
CA GLU A 292 17.77 14.07 7.88
C GLU A 292 16.70 13.64 6.83
N TYR A 293 17.11 13.42 5.57
CA TYR A 293 16.19 13.03 4.50
C TYR A 293 15.57 11.64 4.74
N GLU A 294 14.38 11.62 5.32
CA GLU A 294 13.57 10.41 5.50
C GLU A 294 13.12 9.80 4.17
N LEU A 295 13.31 8.49 4.02
CA LEU A 295 12.81 7.72 2.88
C LEU A 295 11.28 7.59 2.99
N LEU A 296 10.56 7.99 1.93
CA LEU A 296 9.11 7.76 1.82
C LEU A 296 8.70 7.60 0.35
N ASP A 297 9.40 6.72 -0.36
CA ASP A 297 9.06 6.42 -1.74
C ASP A 297 7.75 5.64 -1.81
N LEU A 298 7.00 5.78 -2.91
CA LEU A 298 5.71 5.13 -3.11
C LEU A 298 5.78 4.18 -4.29
N ILE A 299 5.28 2.96 -4.08
CA ILE A 299 5.00 2.00 -5.14
C ILE A 299 3.52 1.70 -5.13
N ALA A 300 2.78 2.18 -6.13
CA ALA A 300 1.33 2.00 -6.16
C ALA A 300 0.78 1.98 -7.59
N GLY A 301 -0.44 1.46 -7.72
CA GLY A 301 -1.28 1.54 -8.91
C GLY A 301 -2.74 1.61 -8.51
N PHE A 302 -3.65 1.62 -9.49
CA PHE A 302 -5.08 1.76 -9.24
C PHE A 302 -5.83 0.45 -9.48
N THR A 303 -6.75 0.12 -8.59
CA THR A 303 -7.75 -0.92 -8.87
C THR A 303 -8.67 -0.46 -10.01
N PRO A 304 -9.40 -1.38 -10.67
CA PRO A 304 -10.40 -1.00 -11.68
C PRO A 304 -11.49 -0.05 -11.18
N ALA A 305 -11.70 0.02 -9.86
CA ALA A 305 -12.69 0.88 -9.21
C ALA A 305 -12.14 2.25 -8.76
N GLY A 306 -10.90 2.59 -9.11
CA GLY A 306 -10.32 3.91 -8.79
C GLY A 306 -9.75 4.04 -7.38
N VAL A 307 -9.36 2.92 -6.75
CA VAL A 307 -8.66 2.93 -5.46
C VAL A 307 -7.16 2.79 -5.71
N LEU A 308 -6.36 3.78 -5.26
CA LEU A 308 -4.91 3.69 -5.24
C LEU A 308 -4.50 2.65 -4.19
N CYS A 309 -3.71 1.66 -4.59
CA CYS A 309 -3.30 0.54 -3.77
C CYS A 309 -1.80 0.25 -3.97
N GLY A 310 -1.08 0.02 -2.88
CA GLY A 310 0.36 -0.21 -2.95
C GLY A 310 1.05 -0.16 -1.59
N VAL A 311 2.31 0.28 -1.60
CA VAL A 311 3.15 0.44 -0.41
C VAL A 311 3.95 1.72 -0.43
N TYR A 312 4.11 2.36 0.72
CA TYR A 312 5.23 3.25 0.99
C TYR A 312 6.45 2.42 1.36
N VAL A 313 7.62 2.81 0.85
CA VAL A 313 8.93 2.35 1.27
C VAL A 313 9.51 3.42 2.19
N THR A 314 9.84 3.04 3.42
CA THR A 314 10.27 4.02 4.43
C THR A 314 11.30 3.47 5.40
N ASP A 315 12.15 4.34 5.93
CA ASP A 315 13.09 4.09 7.03
C ASP A 315 12.59 4.67 8.37
N ILE A 316 11.53 5.48 8.34
CA ILE A 316 11.01 6.26 9.47
C ILE A 316 10.46 5.33 10.55
N GLY A 317 11.00 5.39 11.78
CA GLY A 317 10.40 4.71 12.92
C GLY A 317 10.65 3.19 12.97
N ILE A 318 11.70 2.69 12.31
CA ILE A 318 12.18 1.30 12.45
C ILE A 318 13.02 1.17 13.74
N PRO A 319 12.56 0.43 14.78
CA PRO A 319 13.36 0.23 15.98
C PRO A 319 14.61 -0.61 15.67
N SER A 320 15.76 -0.22 16.23
CA SER A 320 17.02 -0.95 16.07
C SER A 320 16.95 -2.40 16.55
N SER A 321 16.12 -2.69 17.56
CA SER A 321 15.84 -4.05 18.04
C SER A 321 15.15 -4.95 17.00
N TRP A 322 14.48 -4.36 16.01
CA TRP A 322 13.72 -5.10 15.00
C TRP A 322 14.47 -5.40 13.73
N VAL A 323 15.54 -4.64 13.47
CA VAL A 323 16.40 -4.83 12.29
C VAL A 323 16.91 -6.27 12.20
N ARG A 324 16.95 -7.04 13.30
CA ARG A 324 17.37 -8.45 13.29
C ARG A 324 16.24 -9.46 13.46
N SER A 325 15.08 -9.05 13.98
CA SER A 325 14.00 -9.97 14.33
C SER A 325 12.84 -10.00 13.32
N ARG A 326 12.82 -9.08 12.35
CA ARG A 326 11.73 -8.94 11.37
C ARG A 326 12.24 -8.84 9.95
N LEU A 327 13.24 -9.62 9.62
CA LEU A 327 13.92 -9.55 8.33
C LEU A 327 13.03 -10.00 7.18
N ALA A 328 13.09 -9.28 6.07
CA ALA A 328 12.43 -9.66 4.85
C ALA A 328 13.06 -10.92 4.23
N ALA A 329 12.29 -11.62 3.40
CA ALA A 329 12.78 -12.81 2.72
C ALA A 329 13.97 -12.48 1.80
N GLY A 330 14.91 -13.41 1.67
CA GLY A 330 16.16 -13.18 0.94
C GLY A 330 17.15 -12.27 1.68
N TYR A 331 16.95 -12.03 2.98
CA TYR A 331 17.94 -11.39 3.85
C TYR A 331 19.25 -12.17 3.89
N TYR A 332 20.35 -11.45 4.05
CA TYR A 332 21.68 -12.00 4.24
C TYR A 332 22.50 -11.18 5.25
N GLU A 333 23.41 -11.85 5.95
CA GLU A 333 24.39 -11.21 6.83
C GLU A 333 25.71 -11.04 6.09
N PHE A 334 26.29 -9.84 6.18
CA PHE A 334 27.70 -9.65 5.87
C PHE A 334 28.52 -9.87 7.15
N PRO A 335 29.69 -10.55 7.07
CA PRO A 335 30.63 -10.54 8.18
C PRO A 335 30.94 -9.10 8.53
N ARG A 336 30.81 -8.74 9.81
CA ARG A 336 31.30 -7.43 10.26
C ARG A 336 32.77 -7.37 9.92
N ALA A 337 33.19 -6.35 9.17
CA ALA A 337 34.61 -6.02 9.13
C ALA A 337 35.02 -5.77 10.59
N ASP A 338 35.98 -6.55 11.09
CA ASP A 338 36.57 -6.24 12.38
C ASP A 338 37.02 -4.77 12.35
N PRO A 339 36.71 -3.98 13.39
CA PRO A 339 37.27 -2.64 13.48
C PRO A 339 38.79 -2.80 13.50
N VAL A 340 39.45 -2.29 12.45
CA VAL A 340 40.92 -2.16 12.40
C VAL A 340 41.36 -1.09 13.37
#